data_AF-A0A832GYQ9-F1
#
_entry.id   AF-A0A832GYQ9-F1
#
_cell.length_a   1.000
_cell.length_b   1.000
_cell.length_c   1.000
_cell.angle_alpha   90.00
_cell.angle_beta   90.00
_cell.angle_gamma   90.00
#
_symmetry.space_group_name_H-M   'P 1'
#
loop_
_entity.id
_entity.type
_entity.pdbx_description
1 polymer ?
#
loop_
_entity_poly.entity_id
_entity_poly.type
_entity_poly.pdbx_seq_one_letter_code
_entity_poly.pdbx_strand_id
1 'polypeptide(L)'
;MPSSRSPAVEPFDPARYRVQLEESWKRLERALSFEEPDRVPVSINVQGPYYAWLFGVPLSLYYTDLKAMLYVQVRGLKWRLEWLRDDVASVGVNLDLGAIAEGLVFGCEIVMPDESDPWRSPWIVPCIRALEDIDRLEVPDPRDIPAVREVYRRLEELRRLARERYGDLPVGGGLQIH
;
A
#
# COMPACT_ATOMS: atom_id res chain seq x y z
N MET A 1 -11.77 20.90 13.63
CA MET A 1 -12.14 19.77 12.77
C MET A 1 -11.53 19.98 11.39
N PRO A 2 -10.72 19.05 10.86
CA PRO A 2 -10.23 19.18 9.49
C PRO A 2 -11.41 18.97 8.53
N SER A 3 -11.60 19.96 7.67
CA SER A 3 -12.59 20.02 6.60
C SER A 3 -12.59 18.76 5.72
N SER A 4 -13.77 18.19 5.44
CA SER A 4 -14.08 17.05 4.57
C SER A 4 -13.80 17.28 3.06
N ARG A 5 -12.81 18.12 2.73
CA ARG A 5 -12.38 18.33 1.35
C ARG A 5 -11.39 17.24 0.97
N SER A 6 -11.61 16.56 -0.16
CA SER A 6 -10.59 15.70 -0.77
C SER A 6 -9.25 16.44 -0.80
N PRO A 7 -8.14 15.80 -0.37
CA PRO A 7 -6.86 16.47 -0.29
C PRO A 7 -6.43 16.98 -1.66
N ALA A 8 -5.84 18.18 -1.68
CA ALA A 8 -5.23 18.75 -2.88
C ALA A 8 -4.15 17.79 -3.43
N VAL A 9 -3.92 17.80 -4.73
CA VAL A 9 -2.87 16.99 -5.37
C VAL A 9 -1.51 17.37 -4.77
N GLU A 10 -0.79 16.40 -4.20
CA GLU A 10 0.54 16.62 -3.61
C GLU A 10 1.57 16.65 -4.75
N PRO A 11 2.33 17.73 -4.95
CA PRO A 11 3.32 17.79 -6.02
C PRO A 11 4.48 16.81 -5.77
N PHE A 12 4.75 15.96 -6.76
CA PHE A 12 5.83 14.97 -6.72
C PHE A 12 6.42 14.76 -8.11
N ASP A 13 7.76 14.84 -8.19
CA ASP A 13 8.54 14.60 -9.40
C ASP A 13 9.67 13.62 -9.08
N PRO A 14 9.53 12.33 -9.45
CA PRO A 14 10.56 11.31 -9.23
C PRO A 14 11.92 11.66 -9.82
N ALA A 15 11.97 12.46 -10.89
CA ALA A 15 13.21 12.78 -11.58
C ALA A 15 14.19 13.56 -10.68
N ARG A 16 13.67 14.33 -9.72
CA ARG A 16 14.49 15.07 -8.74
C ARG A 16 15.34 14.17 -7.85
N TYR A 17 14.90 12.93 -7.65
CA TYR A 17 15.55 11.98 -6.74
C TYR A 17 16.32 10.87 -7.48
N ARG A 18 16.47 10.98 -8.80
CA ARG A 18 17.10 9.94 -9.64
C ARG A 18 18.48 9.53 -9.12
N VAL A 19 19.36 10.49 -8.81
CA VAL A 19 20.71 10.20 -8.32
C VAL A 19 20.66 9.40 -7.02
N GLN A 20 19.82 9.82 -6.06
CA GLN A 20 19.64 9.10 -4.79
C GLN A 20 19.11 7.67 -4.99
N LEU A 21 18.14 7.49 -5.89
CA LEU A 21 17.59 6.17 -6.22
C LEU A 21 18.63 5.26 -6.89
N GLU A 22 19.42 5.80 -7.82
CA GLU A 22 20.48 5.06 -8.52
C GLU A 22 21.63 4.66 -7.58
N GLU A 23 22.03 5.54 -6.66
CA GLU A 23 23.03 5.22 -5.63
C GLU A 23 22.51 4.13 -4.69
N SER A 24 21.25 4.22 -4.26
CA SER A 24 20.60 3.21 -3.43
C SER A 24 20.49 1.87 -4.16
N TRP A 25 20.13 1.89 -5.45
CA TRP A 25 20.09 0.68 -6.29
C TRP A 25 21.46 0.01 -6.38
N LYS A 26 22.52 0.76 -6.71
CA LYS A 26 23.89 0.21 -6.80
C LYS A 26 24.34 -0.40 -5.47
N ARG A 27 24.05 0.26 -4.35
CA ARG A 27 24.38 -0.24 -3.00
C ARG A 27 23.63 -1.55 -2.71
N LEU A 28 22.34 -1.59 -3.02
CA LEU A 28 21.50 -2.76 -2.83
C LEU A 28 21.94 -3.93 -3.73
N GLU A 29 22.23 -3.67 -5.00
CA GLU A 29 22.69 -4.66 -5.98
C GLU A 29 23.98 -5.35 -5.56
N ARG A 30 24.97 -4.59 -5.07
CA ARG A 30 26.22 -5.14 -4.53
C ARG A 30 25.97 -6.02 -3.31
N ALA A 31 25.15 -5.55 -2.36
CA ALA A 31 24.79 -6.33 -1.18
C ALA A 31 24.05 -7.63 -1.55
N LEU A 32 23.10 -7.58 -2.49
CA LEU A 32 22.35 -8.75 -2.99
C LEU A 32 23.26 -9.74 -3.75
N SER A 33 24.36 -9.25 -4.31
CA SER A 33 25.38 -10.04 -5.00
C SER A 33 26.49 -10.55 -4.08
N PHE A 34 26.34 -10.38 -2.76
CA PHE A 34 27.33 -10.74 -1.74
C PHE A 34 28.70 -10.03 -1.91
N GLU A 35 28.71 -8.87 -2.56
CA GLU A 35 29.87 -7.97 -2.61
C GLU A 35 29.85 -6.97 -1.45
N GLU A 36 30.99 -6.33 -1.17
CA GLU A 36 31.11 -5.30 -0.14
C GLU A 36 30.64 -3.92 -0.67
N PRO A 37 29.46 -3.40 -0.26
CA PRO A 37 28.99 -2.07 -0.65
C PRO A 37 29.79 -0.94 0.02
N ASP A 38 29.57 0.31 -0.40
CA ASP A 38 30.18 1.50 0.24
C ASP A 38 29.77 1.68 1.71
N ARG A 39 28.56 1.20 2.06
CA ARG A 39 28.06 1.03 3.44
C ARG A 39 26.91 0.03 3.44
N VAL A 40 26.52 -0.44 4.62
CA VAL A 40 25.32 -1.29 4.79
C VAL A 40 24.08 -0.57 4.24
N PRO A 41 23.34 -1.16 3.28
CA PRO A 41 22.07 -0.60 2.84
C PRO A 41 21.00 -0.78 3.92
N VAL A 42 20.23 0.27 4.16
CA VAL A 42 19.12 0.32 5.11
C VAL A 42 17.88 0.76 4.35
N SER A 43 16.88 -0.10 4.22
CA SER A 43 15.57 0.24 3.66
C SER A 43 14.49 0.00 4.70
N ILE A 44 13.70 1.04 4.99
CA ILE A 44 12.66 1.00 6.02
C ILE A 44 11.30 0.96 5.34
N ASN A 45 10.54 -0.09 5.64
CA ASN A 45 9.17 -0.25 5.14
C ASN A 45 8.16 0.11 6.23
N VAL A 46 7.58 1.30 6.14
CA VAL A 46 6.55 1.80 7.09
C VAL A 46 5.11 1.69 6.57
N GLN A 47 4.92 1.33 5.30
CA GLN A 47 3.62 1.17 4.61
C GLN A 47 2.64 2.37 4.72
N GLY A 48 1.47 2.24 4.10
CA GLY A 48 0.42 3.25 4.04
C GLY A 48 -0.08 3.76 5.39
N PRO A 49 -0.40 2.89 6.37
CA PRO A 49 -0.97 3.30 7.66
C PRO A 49 -0.08 4.24 8.45
N TYR A 50 1.25 4.04 8.43
CA TYR A 50 2.17 4.94 9.10
C TYR A 50 2.16 6.33 8.47
N TYR A 51 2.17 6.43 7.14
CA TYR A 51 2.05 7.72 6.45
C TYR A 51 0.71 8.38 6.72
N ALA A 52 -0.38 7.62 6.76
CA ALA A 52 -1.71 8.13 7.08
C ALA A 52 -1.74 8.76 8.48
N TRP A 53 -1.19 8.06 9.48
CA TRP A 53 -0.98 8.58 10.83
C TRP A 53 -0.10 9.84 10.83
N LEU A 54 1.05 9.80 10.16
CA LEU A 54 2.01 10.92 10.09
C LEU A 54 1.39 12.20 9.51
N PHE A 55 0.45 12.07 8.57
CA PHE A 55 -0.19 13.21 7.89
C PHE A 55 -1.59 13.52 8.42
N GLY A 56 -2.05 12.84 9.47
CA GLY A 56 -3.36 13.09 10.08
C GLY A 56 -4.55 12.67 9.20
N VAL A 57 -4.37 11.68 8.33
CA VAL A 57 -5.43 11.12 7.48
C VAL A 57 -5.95 9.84 8.15
N PRO A 58 -7.25 9.77 8.53
CA PRO A 58 -7.79 8.58 9.17
C PRO A 58 -7.78 7.38 8.21
N LEU A 59 -7.62 6.18 8.78
CA LEU A 59 -7.65 4.93 8.02
C LEU A 59 -9.00 4.66 7.36
N SER A 60 -10.11 5.13 7.97
CA SER A 60 -11.44 5.10 7.36
C SER A 60 -11.49 5.81 6.02
N LEU A 61 -10.76 6.92 5.85
CA LEU A 61 -10.63 7.62 4.58
C LEU A 61 -9.56 6.99 3.68
N TYR A 62 -8.40 6.62 4.25
CA TYR A 62 -7.28 6.04 3.51
C TYR A 62 -7.67 4.77 2.73
N TYR A 63 -8.41 3.86 3.36
CA TYR A 63 -8.77 2.57 2.76
C TYR A 63 -10.01 2.62 1.85
N THR A 64 -10.83 3.67 1.95
CA THR A 64 -12.10 3.79 1.19
C THR A 64 -12.05 4.81 0.05
N ASP A 65 -11.15 5.80 0.10
CA ASP A 65 -10.96 6.81 -0.95
C ASP A 65 -9.58 6.68 -1.63
N LEU A 66 -9.55 6.26 -2.89
CA LEU A 66 -8.33 6.13 -3.68
C LEU A 66 -7.56 7.45 -3.85
N LYS A 67 -8.24 8.60 -3.81
CA LYS A 67 -7.58 9.93 -3.86
C LYS A 67 -6.85 10.21 -2.56
N ALA A 68 -7.44 9.85 -1.42
CA ALA A 68 -6.80 9.97 -0.12
C ALA A 68 -5.62 8.99 0.00
N MET A 69 -5.79 7.74 -0.45
CA MET A 69 -4.71 6.75 -0.52
C MET A 69 -3.53 7.26 -1.33
N LEU A 70 -3.80 7.71 -2.56
CA LEU A 70 -2.78 8.23 -3.46
C LEU A 70 -2.08 9.47 -2.88
N TYR A 71 -2.84 10.40 -2.27
CA TYR A 71 -2.28 11.57 -1.59
C TYR A 71 -1.31 11.17 -0.47
N VAL A 72 -1.74 10.28 0.43
CA VAL A 72 -0.92 9.83 1.56
C VAL A 72 0.35 9.13 1.08
N GLN A 73 0.25 8.24 0.10
CA GLN A 73 1.42 7.50 -0.39
C GLN A 73 2.41 8.41 -1.12
N VAL A 74 1.95 9.33 -1.97
CA VAL A 74 2.83 10.28 -2.67
C VAL A 74 3.52 11.22 -1.67
N ARG A 75 2.79 11.72 -0.68
CA ARG A 75 3.37 12.54 0.39
C ARG A 75 4.36 11.74 1.24
N GLY A 76 4.09 10.46 1.46
CA GLY A 76 4.97 9.52 2.14
C GLY A 76 6.27 9.27 1.37
N LEU A 77 6.20 9.05 0.05
CA LEU A 77 7.37 8.92 -0.82
C LEU A 77 8.26 10.16 -0.76
N LYS A 78 7.66 11.35 -0.86
CA LYS A 78 8.38 12.62 -0.74
C LYS A 78 9.05 12.77 0.62
N TRP A 79 8.32 12.52 1.70
CA TRP A 79 8.87 12.56 3.06
C TRP A 79 10.02 11.55 3.24
N ARG A 80 9.86 10.32 2.74
CA ARG A 80 10.89 9.28 2.78
C ARG A 80 12.16 9.73 2.06
N LEU A 81 12.03 10.31 0.87
CA LEU A 81 13.17 10.75 0.08
C LEU A 81 13.85 12.00 0.64
N GLU A 82 13.11 12.92 1.27
CA GLU A 82 13.65 14.17 1.80
C GLU A 82 14.18 14.05 3.23
N TRP A 83 13.47 13.33 4.11
CA TRP A 83 13.75 13.28 5.54
C TRP A 83 14.35 11.96 6.01
N LEU A 84 13.76 10.83 5.60
CA LEU A 84 14.26 9.53 6.04
C LEU A 84 15.58 9.18 5.33
N ARG A 85 15.64 9.45 4.02
CA ARG A 85 16.80 9.24 3.14
C ARG A 85 17.40 7.84 3.28
N ASP A 86 16.53 6.84 3.42
CA ASP A 86 16.91 5.44 3.41
C ASP A 86 17.30 4.99 1.99
N ASP A 87 17.79 3.76 1.87
CA ASP A 87 18.27 3.16 0.62
C ASP A 87 17.12 2.59 -0.22
N VAL A 88 16.04 3.36 -0.36
CA VAL A 88 14.98 3.02 -1.29
C VAL A 88 15.49 3.13 -2.73
N ALA A 89 15.38 2.04 -3.49
CA ALA A 89 15.91 1.96 -4.85
C ALA A 89 14.85 2.25 -5.94
N SER A 90 13.57 2.38 -5.56
CA SER A 90 12.48 2.63 -6.48
C SER A 90 11.32 3.35 -5.80
N VAL A 91 10.56 4.14 -6.56
CA VAL A 91 9.33 4.78 -6.08
C VAL A 91 8.11 4.22 -6.80
N GLY A 92 7.00 4.17 -6.10
CA GLY A 92 5.72 3.73 -6.63
C GLY A 92 4.66 3.79 -5.56
N VAL A 93 3.41 3.75 -5.99
CA VAL A 93 2.24 3.65 -5.11
C VAL A 93 1.58 2.30 -5.31
N ASN A 94 0.84 1.82 -4.32
CA ASN A 94 0.16 0.53 -4.36
C ASN A 94 -1.31 0.68 -4.01
N LEU A 95 -2.16 -0.18 -4.56
CA LEU A 95 -3.46 -0.41 -3.95
C LEU A 95 -3.25 -1.11 -2.60
N ASP A 96 -3.40 -0.36 -1.50
CA ASP A 96 -3.26 -0.89 -0.15
C ASP A 96 -4.62 -1.35 0.37
N LEU A 97 -4.76 -2.64 0.65
CA LEU A 97 -5.96 -3.24 1.20
C LEU A 97 -5.90 -3.39 2.72
N GLY A 98 -4.71 -3.22 3.32
CA GLY A 98 -4.42 -3.76 4.63
C GLY A 98 -4.29 -5.28 4.61
N ALA A 99 -4.31 -5.90 5.78
CA ALA A 99 -4.15 -7.34 5.96
C ALA A 99 -5.48 -8.10 5.80
N ILE A 100 -6.14 -7.94 4.64
CA ILE A 100 -7.46 -8.54 4.37
C ILE A 100 -7.50 -9.44 3.14
N ALA A 101 -6.41 -9.53 2.37
CA ALA A 101 -6.38 -10.21 1.08
C ALA A 101 -6.85 -11.69 1.18
N GLU A 102 -6.34 -12.45 2.15
CA GLU A 102 -6.79 -13.83 2.40
C GLU A 102 -8.27 -13.89 2.75
N GLY A 103 -8.74 -13.00 3.64
CA GLY A 103 -10.13 -12.96 4.05
C GLY A 103 -11.08 -12.69 2.88
N LEU A 104 -10.67 -11.85 1.92
CA LEU A 104 -11.42 -11.63 0.69
C LEU A 104 -11.50 -12.91 -0.15
N VAL A 105 -10.39 -13.67 -0.27
CA VAL A 105 -10.33 -14.92 -1.04
C VAL A 105 -11.20 -16.00 -0.40
N PHE A 106 -11.12 -16.17 0.92
CA PHE A 106 -11.86 -17.18 1.68
C PHE A 106 -13.29 -16.77 2.07
N GLY A 107 -13.77 -15.61 1.59
CA GLY A 107 -15.14 -15.15 1.87
C GLY A 107 -15.40 -14.83 3.34
N CYS A 108 -14.36 -14.49 4.10
CA CYS A 108 -14.49 -14.02 5.47
C CYS A 108 -15.19 -12.66 5.52
N GLU A 109 -15.85 -12.38 6.63
CA GLU A 109 -16.29 -11.03 6.94
C GLU A 109 -15.06 -10.13 7.14
N ILE A 110 -15.07 -8.95 6.50
CA ILE A 110 -14.03 -7.94 6.64
C ILE A 110 -14.62 -6.76 7.39
N VAL A 111 -13.99 -6.37 8.49
CA VAL A 111 -14.37 -5.15 9.20
C VAL A 111 -13.47 -4.02 8.73
N MET A 112 -14.09 -3.02 8.09
CA MET A 112 -13.42 -1.81 7.63
C MET A 112 -13.45 -0.73 8.72
N PRO A 113 -12.46 0.17 8.77
CA PRO A 113 -12.59 1.38 9.58
C PRO A 113 -13.72 2.28 9.11
N ASP A 114 -14.37 2.95 10.06
CA ASP A 114 -15.50 3.85 9.83
C ASP A 114 -15.37 5.13 10.67
N GLU A 115 -16.42 5.94 10.78
CA GLU A 115 -16.39 7.17 11.58
C GLU A 115 -16.32 6.90 13.09
N SER A 116 -16.77 5.73 13.55
CA SER A 116 -16.77 5.37 14.98
C SER A 116 -15.40 4.92 15.45
N ASP A 117 -14.63 4.25 14.58
CA ASP A 117 -13.24 3.90 14.82
C ASP A 117 -12.36 4.16 13.57
N PRO A 118 -12.02 5.44 13.33
CA PRO A 118 -11.41 5.88 12.08
C PRO A 118 -9.92 5.53 11.95
N TRP A 119 -9.28 5.06 13.01
CA TRP A 119 -7.85 4.75 13.06
C TRP A 119 -7.53 3.27 13.11
N ARG A 120 -8.56 2.44 13.02
CA ARG A 120 -8.48 0.99 13.03
C ARG A 120 -8.05 0.46 11.67
N SER A 121 -7.05 -0.40 11.63
CA SER A 121 -6.70 -1.10 10.38
C SER A 121 -7.83 -2.06 10.01
N PRO A 122 -8.11 -2.30 8.71
CA PRO A 122 -9.00 -3.37 8.28
C PRO A 122 -8.53 -4.72 8.84
N TRP A 123 -9.47 -5.59 9.24
CA TRP A 123 -9.15 -6.94 9.68
C TRP A 123 -10.20 -7.96 9.25
N ILE A 124 -9.76 -9.21 9.28
CA ILE A 124 -10.53 -10.38 8.91
C ILE A 124 -11.22 -10.92 10.16
N VAL A 125 -12.53 -11.16 10.09
CA VAL A 125 -13.24 -11.99 11.07
C VAL A 125 -13.09 -13.44 10.64
N PRO A 126 -12.40 -14.30 11.41
CA PRO A 126 -12.16 -15.68 11.00
C PRO A 126 -13.45 -16.46 10.78
N CYS A 127 -13.53 -17.17 9.66
CA CYS A 127 -14.62 -18.09 9.35
C CYS A 127 -14.43 -19.49 9.98
N ILE A 128 -13.19 -19.87 10.30
CA ILE A 128 -12.84 -21.12 10.99
C ILE A 128 -13.01 -20.90 12.50
N ARG A 129 -13.93 -21.65 13.12
CA ARG A 129 -14.25 -21.55 14.56
C ARG A 129 -14.10 -22.87 15.30
N ALA A 130 -14.08 -23.99 14.58
CA ALA A 130 -13.87 -25.33 15.11
C ALA A 130 -13.01 -26.19 14.16
N LEU A 131 -12.55 -27.35 14.61
CA LEU A 131 -11.74 -28.27 13.80
C LEU A 131 -12.51 -28.77 12.57
N GLU A 132 -13.81 -28.98 12.72
CA GLU A 132 -14.68 -29.46 11.64
C GLU A 132 -14.82 -28.42 10.51
N ASP A 133 -14.55 -27.14 10.78
CA ASP A 133 -14.51 -26.11 9.73
C ASP A 133 -13.28 -26.27 8.84
N ILE A 134 -12.17 -26.78 9.39
CA ILE A 134 -10.94 -27.07 8.63
C ILE A 134 -11.21 -28.23 7.67
N ASP A 135 -11.88 -29.29 8.15
CA ASP A 135 -12.23 -30.45 7.32
C ASP A 135 -13.19 -30.09 6.17
N ARG A 136 -14.01 -29.04 6.36
CA ARG A 136 -14.93 -28.50 5.35
C ARG A 136 -14.31 -27.41 4.48
N LEU A 137 -13.09 -26.96 4.78
CA LEU A 137 -12.47 -25.84 4.06
C LEU A 137 -12.08 -26.28 2.66
N GLU A 138 -12.66 -25.63 1.66
CA GLU A 138 -12.24 -25.76 0.28
C GLU A 138 -11.36 -24.57 -0.10
N VAL A 139 -10.30 -24.82 -0.86
CA VAL A 139 -9.46 -23.74 -1.42
C VAL A 139 -10.20 -23.14 -2.62
N PRO A 140 -10.70 -21.89 -2.53
CA PRO A 140 -11.45 -21.30 -3.63
C PRO A 140 -10.52 -20.94 -4.78
N ASP A 141 -11.05 -20.95 -6.01
CA ASP A 141 -10.39 -20.31 -7.15
C ASP A 141 -10.56 -18.78 -7.06
N PRO A 142 -9.48 -17.99 -6.90
CA PRO A 142 -9.58 -16.55 -6.75
C PRO A 142 -10.29 -15.84 -7.92
N ARG A 143 -10.33 -16.45 -9.12
CA ARG A 143 -10.99 -15.89 -10.31
C ARG A 143 -12.51 -15.85 -10.18
N ASP A 144 -13.06 -16.72 -9.34
CA ASP A 144 -14.50 -16.88 -9.14
C ASP A 144 -15.02 -16.01 -7.99
N ILE A 145 -14.12 -15.38 -7.22
CA ILE A 145 -14.47 -14.57 -6.06
C ILE A 145 -14.77 -13.12 -6.47
N PRO A 146 -16.01 -12.60 -6.27
CA PRO A 146 -16.36 -11.23 -6.64
C PRO A 146 -15.49 -10.16 -5.98
N ALA A 147 -15.10 -10.37 -4.72
CA ALA A 147 -14.22 -9.46 -3.99
C ALA A 147 -12.83 -9.31 -4.64
N VAL A 148 -12.30 -10.40 -5.20
CA VAL A 148 -11.02 -10.39 -5.94
C VAL A 148 -11.15 -9.55 -7.22
N ARG A 149 -12.26 -9.70 -7.96
CA ARG A 149 -12.53 -8.88 -9.15
C ARG A 149 -12.64 -7.40 -8.82
N GLU A 150 -13.28 -7.07 -7.69
CA GLU A 150 -13.39 -5.69 -7.21
C GLU A 150 -12.02 -5.09 -6.84
N VAL A 151 -11.12 -5.87 -6.23
CA VAL A 151 -9.73 -5.43 -5.97
C VAL A 151 -9.03 -5.01 -7.27
N TYR A 152 -9.10 -5.83 -8.32
CA TYR A 152 -8.48 -5.49 -9.61
C TYR A 152 -9.17 -4.31 -10.30
N ARG A 153 -10.50 -4.17 -10.16
CA ARG A 153 -11.21 -2.97 -10.63
C ARG A 153 -10.70 -1.69 -9.95
N ARG A 154 -10.53 -1.73 -8.63
CA ARG A 154 -9.96 -0.61 -7.84
C ARG A 154 -8.50 -0.33 -8.20
N LEU A 155 -7.71 -1.36 -8.52
CA LEU A 155 -6.32 -1.20 -8.96
C LEU A 155 -6.25 -0.45 -10.31
N GLU A 156 -7.11 -0.80 -11.27
CA GLU A 156 -7.21 -0.08 -12.54
C GLU A 156 -7.65 1.38 -12.34
N GLU A 157 -8.57 1.61 -11.41
CA GLU A 157 -9.00 2.97 -11.06
C GLU A 157 -7.86 3.80 -10.45
N LEU A 158 -7.04 3.19 -9.58
CA LEU A 158 -5.85 3.83 -9.02
C LEU A 158 -4.80 4.10 -10.10
N ARG A 159 -4.57 3.17 -11.04
CA ARG A 159 -3.68 3.35 -12.19
C ARG A 159 -4.09 4.55 -13.04
N ARG A 160 -5.38 4.67 -13.36
CA ARG A 160 -5.93 5.82 -14.08
C ARG A 160 -5.70 7.12 -13.31
N LEU A 161 -6.03 7.13 -12.02
CA LEU A 161 -5.88 8.30 -11.17
C LEU A 161 -4.42 8.76 -11.03
N ALA A 162 -3.48 7.82 -10.87
CA ALA A 162 -2.05 8.11 -10.80
C ALA A 162 -1.54 8.66 -12.14
N ARG A 163 -1.98 8.08 -13.26
CA ARG A 163 -1.61 8.55 -14.62
C ARG A 163 -2.08 9.98 -14.88
N GLU A 164 -3.32 10.28 -14.52
CA GLU A 164 -3.91 11.62 -14.68
C GLU A 164 -3.16 12.69 -13.87
N ARG A 165 -2.60 12.34 -12.71
CA ARG A 165 -2.00 13.30 -11.76
C ARG A 165 -0.48 13.36 -11.81
N TYR A 166 0.18 12.25 -12.12
CA TYR A 166 1.62 12.06 -11.96
C TYR A 166 2.30 11.39 -13.17
N GLY A 167 1.57 11.14 -14.27
CA GLY A 167 2.13 10.54 -15.48
C GLY A 167 2.52 9.08 -15.26
N ASP A 168 3.80 8.75 -15.47
CA ASP A 168 4.29 7.36 -15.45
C ASP A 168 4.70 6.87 -14.06
N LEU A 169 4.15 7.43 -12.98
CA LEU A 169 4.39 6.95 -11.62
C LEU A 169 3.98 5.46 -11.51
N PRO A 170 4.89 4.54 -11.14
CA PRO A 170 4.55 3.13 -11.03
C PRO A 170 3.43 2.88 -10.04
N VAL A 171 2.45 2.06 -10.45
CA VAL A 171 1.33 1.63 -9.60
C VAL A 171 1.32 0.11 -9.52
N GLY A 172 1.62 -0.41 -8.33
CA GLY A 172 1.51 -1.81 -7.98
C GLY A 172 0.25 -2.12 -7.19
N GLY A 173 0.14 -3.36 -6.74
CA GLY A 173 -1.00 -3.87 -5.99
C GLY A 173 -1.41 -5.23 -6.48
N GLY A 174 -2.15 -5.93 -5.63
CA GLY A 174 -2.61 -7.29 -5.85
C GLY A 174 -2.95 -7.95 -4.53
N LEU A 175 -3.41 -9.18 -4.62
CA LEU A 175 -3.60 -10.03 -3.46
C LEU A 175 -2.26 -10.64 -3.11
N GLN A 176 -1.67 -10.22 -1.99
CA GLN A 176 -0.59 -10.98 -1.36
C GLN A 176 -1.23 -11.94 -0.37
N ILE A 177 -0.88 -13.21 -0.50
CA ILE A 177 -1.16 -14.24 0.50
C ILE A 177 0.13 -14.36 1.30
N HIS A 178 0.06 -14.14 2.61
CA HIS A 178 1.18 -14.18 3.54
C HIS A 178 1.40 -15.57 4.13
#